data_AF-A0A0B0EP14-F1
#
_entry.id   AF-A0A0B0EP14-F1
#
_cell.length_a   1.000
_cell.length_b   1.000
_cell.length_c   1.000
_cell.angle_alpha   90.00
_cell.angle_beta   90.00
_cell.angle_gamma   90.00
#
_symmetry.space_group_name_H-M   'P 1'
#
loop_
_entity.id
_entity.type
_entity.pdbx_description
1 polymer ?
#
loop_
_entity_poly.entity_id
_entity_poly.type
_entity_poly.pdbx_seq_one_letter_code
_entity_poly.pdbx_strand_id
1 'polypeptide(L)'
;MRKRTRSREIVLQVLYQLEIRGNDVIAEVDAFCIEQGKEAEVSDFAIKLVRGCIQKIKEIDKKIIGISENWELQRMPVVDRNILRLACYELFYMNDIPPKVSINEAIDLAKKYSTEKSGIFVNGILDKIYSLNIKNGKKVQEITTSIKGMDVLGKAERAGGDLHIHTDFSDGTMSPTQVVKEASRLNLRTIAITDHDTVDAIEIAQIAGNMEGVDIIPAIELSSNYNSVDIHLLGYFIDIKNSALLEKLAELRSERVERIKEITKKLRALGVNIEHQEVFDVSKEGTPGRMHIADVLCSKGYCSCIRESFQKYLSDNGPAYVPKEALTLKDAIELIISSDGVPVLSHPGVNKRDTLIPKMVEYGLQGIEVYYPTHQPEAVKRYMRIAKKYDLVVTGGSDCHGNRKPDIALGNIRISDDLVDKIKDRRDNMVAALS
;
A
#
# COMPACT_ATOMS: atom_id res chain seq x y z
N MET A 1 -28.36 12.55 16.85
CA MET A 1 -27.30 11.55 17.17
C MET A 1 -27.91 10.46 18.03
N ARG A 2 -27.58 9.17 17.83
CA ARG A 2 -28.15 8.08 18.64
C ARG A 2 -27.62 8.17 20.07
N LYS A 3 -28.45 7.87 21.07
CA LYS A 3 -28.10 7.96 22.50
C LYS A 3 -26.82 7.18 22.85
N ARG A 4 -26.69 5.95 22.33
CA ARG A 4 -25.52 5.09 22.52
C ARG A 4 -24.23 5.67 21.90
N THR A 5 -24.32 6.26 20.71
CA THR A 5 -23.21 6.97 20.07
C THR A 5 -22.77 8.17 20.92
N ARG A 6 -23.73 8.95 21.46
CA ARG A 6 -23.42 10.06 22.37
C ARG A 6 -22.69 9.59 23.64
N SER A 7 -23.11 8.48 24.24
CA SER A 7 -22.40 7.91 25.39
C SER A 7 -20.95 7.56 25.07
N ARG A 8 -20.67 7.00 23.87
CA ARG A 8 -19.30 6.64 23.46
C ARG A 8 -18.39 7.85 23.24
N GLU A 9 -18.94 8.96 22.74
CA GLU A 9 -18.20 10.23 22.66
C GLU A 9 -17.82 10.75 24.04
N ILE A 10 -18.73 10.68 25.02
CA ILE A 10 -18.45 11.06 26.40
C ILE A 10 -17.37 10.16 26.98
N VAL A 11 -17.42 8.85 26.74
CA VAL A 11 -16.39 7.90 27.18
C VAL A 11 -15.02 8.25 26.59
N LEU A 12 -14.96 8.59 25.30
CA LEU A 12 -13.71 9.01 24.66
C LEU A 12 -13.12 10.27 25.31
N GLN A 13 -13.96 11.26 25.65
CA GLN A 13 -13.52 12.46 26.37
C GLN A 13 -12.99 12.16 27.77
N VAL A 14 -13.62 11.22 28.49
CA VAL A 14 -13.17 10.82 29.83
C VAL A 14 -11.86 10.04 29.75
N LEU A 15 -11.73 9.10 28.81
CA LEU A 15 -10.48 8.35 28.61
C LEU A 15 -9.33 9.27 28.20
N TYR A 16 -9.59 10.28 27.37
CA TYR A 16 -8.61 11.31 27.03
C TYR A 16 -8.16 12.09 28.28
N GLN A 17 -9.10 12.54 29.11
CA GLN A 17 -8.78 13.25 30.36
C GLN A 17 -7.96 12.38 31.33
N LEU A 18 -8.28 11.10 31.46
CA LEU A 18 -7.53 10.15 32.29
C LEU A 18 -6.08 9.99 31.82
N GLU A 19 -5.81 10.05 30.52
CA GLU A 19 -4.43 9.98 30.01
C GLU A 19 -3.62 11.25 30.30
N ILE A 20 -4.26 12.42 30.32
CA ILE A 20 -3.59 13.70 30.54
C ILE A 20 -3.43 14.02 32.03
N ARG A 21 -4.48 13.78 32.84
CA ARG A 21 -4.56 14.16 34.26
C ARG A 21 -4.31 12.98 35.21
N GLY A 22 -4.23 11.75 34.72
CA GLY A 22 -4.04 10.57 35.56
C GLY A 22 -5.26 10.21 36.41
N ASN A 23 -5.04 9.51 37.52
CA ASN A 23 -6.10 8.91 38.35
C ASN A 23 -6.99 9.93 39.07
N ASP A 24 -6.61 11.21 39.11
CA ASP A 24 -7.39 12.28 39.77
C ASP A 24 -8.77 12.47 39.11
N VAL A 25 -8.89 12.12 37.82
CA VAL A 25 -10.16 12.20 37.07
C VAL A 25 -11.17 11.15 37.52
N ILE A 26 -10.74 10.04 38.14
CA ILE A 26 -11.62 8.92 38.51
C ILE A 26 -12.75 9.36 39.44
N ALA A 27 -12.46 10.28 40.38
CA ALA A 27 -13.45 10.82 41.31
C ALA A 27 -14.50 11.71 40.63
N GLU A 28 -14.18 12.27 39.45
CA GLU A 28 -15.02 13.22 38.70
C GLU A 28 -15.84 12.54 37.59
N VAL A 29 -15.56 11.26 37.27
CA VAL A 29 -16.17 10.53 36.13
C VAL A 29 -17.69 10.59 36.14
N ASP A 30 -18.32 10.29 37.27
CA ASP A 30 -19.78 10.22 37.37
C ASP A 30 -20.40 11.61 37.14
N ALA A 31 -19.86 12.63 37.81
CA ALA A 31 -20.32 14.01 37.67
C ALA A 31 -20.18 14.51 36.22
N PHE A 32 -19.03 14.25 35.59
CA PHE A 32 -18.78 14.62 34.19
C PHE A 32 -19.74 13.91 33.24
N CYS A 33 -19.97 12.60 33.42
CA CYS A 33 -20.87 11.84 32.56
C CYS A 33 -22.33 12.28 32.70
N ILE A 34 -22.78 12.63 33.92
CA ILE A 34 -24.12 13.17 34.18
C ILE A 34 -24.28 14.53 33.49
N GLU A 35 -23.30 15.42 33.67
CA GLU A 35 -23.31 16.76 33.07
C GLU A 35 -23.33 16.72 31.53
N GLN A 36 -22.43 15.92 30.93
CA GLN A 36 -22.32 15.82 29.47
C GLN A 36 -23.41 14.96 28.82
N GLY A 37 -23.98 14.02 29.58
CA GLY A 37 -25.02 13.11 29.13
C GLY A 37 -26.39 13.77 29.01
N LYS A 38 -26.72 14.69 29.92
CA LYS A 38 -28.02 15.40 30.07
C LYS A 38 -29.25 14.51 30.30
N GLU A 39 -29.24 13.29 29.79
CA GLU A 39 -30.24 12.25 30.00
C GLU A 39 -29.63 11.09 30.79
N ALA A 40 -30.38 10.56 31.77
CA ALA A 40 -29.93 9.46 32.64
C ALA A 40 -29.48 8.23 31.81
N GLU A 41 -30.24 7.86 30.77
CA GLU A 41 -29.89 6.73 29.90
C GLU A 41 -28.51 6.88 29.23
N VAL A 42 -28.14 8.11 28.84
CA VAL A 42 -26.87 8.41 28.18
C VAL A 42 -25.73 8.40 29.20
N SER A 43 -25.93 9.05 30.36
CA SER A 43 -24.93 9.13 31.43
C SER A 43 -24.66 7.77 32.05
N ASP A 44 -25.71 6.97 32.33
CA ASP A 44 -25.58 5.66 32.96
C ASP A 44 -24.79 4.69 32.07
N PHE A 45 -25.08 4.72 30.76
CA PHE A 45 -24.34 3.89 29.81
C PHE A 45 -22.89 4.36 29.64
N ALA A 46 -22.63 5.68 29.64
CA ALA A 46 -21.28 6.22 29.59
C ALA A 46 -20.47 5.83 30.85
N ILE A 47 -21.05 5.98 32.04
CA ILE A 47 -20.42 5.59 33.32
C ILE A 47 -20.08 4.10 33.33
N LYS A 48 -21.00 3.24 32.86
CA LYS A 48 -20.77 1.79 32.72
C LYS A 48 -19.57 1.49 31.84
N LEU A 49 -19.48 2.12 30.67
CA LEU A 49 -18.38 1.93 29.73
C LEU A 49 -17.04 2.45 30.28
N VAL A 50 -17.01 3.67 30.86
CA VAL A 50 -15.78 4.25 31.43
C VAL A 50 -15.23 3.36 32.53
N ARG A 51 -16.05 3.00 33.53
CA ARG A 51 -15.62 2.19 34.68
C ARG A 51 -15.09 0.83 34.22
N GLY A 52 -15.78 0.21 33.27
CA GLY A 52 -15.36 -1.03 32.67
C GLY A 52 -14.02 -0.93 31.93
N CYS A 53 -13.84 0.12 31.13
CA CYS A 53 -12.57 0.40 30.45
C CYS A 53 -11.44 0.59 31.46
N ILE A 54 -11.62 1.41 32.50
CA ILE A 54 -10.60 1.64 33.55
C ILE A 54 -10.24 0.32 34.24
N GLN A 55 -11.23 -0.47 34.64
CA GLN A 55 -11.00 -1.73 35.34
C GLN A 55 -10.22 -2.74 34.48
N LYS A 56 -10.46 -2.74 33.17
CA LYS A 56 -9.89 -3.71 32.22
C LYS A 56 -8.74 -3.16 31.38
N ILE A 57 -8.29 -1.93 31.63
CA ILE A 57 -7.36 -1.24 30.74
C ILE A 57 -6.06 -2.01 30.51
N LYS A 58 -5.50 -2.65 31.55
CA LYS A 58 -4.28 -3.47 31.43
C LYS A 58 -4.49 -4.72 30.57
N GLU A 59 -5.66 -5.39 30.70
CA GLU A 59 -6.01 -6.58 29.91
C GLU A 59 -6.26 -6.19 28.44
N ILE A 60 -6.98 -5.09 28.23
CA ILE A 60 -7.28 -4.52 26.91
C ILE A 60 -5.99 -4.09 26.21
N ASP A 61 -5.13 -3.34 26.88
CA ASP A 61 -3.85 -2.88 26.35
C ASP A 61 -2.98 -4.06 25.94
N LYS A 62 -2.92 -5.12 26.76
CA LYS A 62 -2.19 -6.35 26.40
C LYS A 62 -2.74 -7.01 25.14
N LYS A 63 -4.06 -7.01 24.95
CA LYS A 63 -4.69 -7.56 23.73
C LYS A 63 -4.42 -6.70 22.50
N ILE A 64 -4.44 -5.37 22.63
CA ILE A 64 -4.11 -4.45 21.55
C ILE A 64 -2.62 -4.61 21.17
N ILE A 65 -1.72 -4.65 22.16
CA ILE A 65 -0.27 -4.85 21.97
C ILE A 65 0.01 -6.21 21.33
N GLY A 66 -0.61 -7.29 21.83
CA GLY A 66 -0.40 -8.65 21.31
C GLY A 66 -0.85 -8.86 19.85
N ILE A 67 -1.49 -7.86 19.24
CA ILE A 67 -1.93 -7.87 17.85
C ILE A 67 -1.10 -6.90 16.99
N SER A 68 -0.41 -5.96 17.62
CA SER A 68 0.47 -4.99 17.01
C SER A 68 1.93 -5.38 17.27
N GLU A 69 2.37 -6.47 16.65
CA GLU A 69 3.80 -6.83 16.68
C GLU A 69 4.59 -5.69 16.00
N ASN A 70 5.48 -5.07 16.78
CA ASN A 70 6.30 -3.87 16.50
C ASN A 70 5.69 -2.48 16.85
N TRP A 71 4.59 -2.39 17.61
CA TRP A 71 4.06 -1.09 18.06
C TRP A 71 4.01 -0.96 19.59
N GLU A 72 4.70 0.05 20.14
CA GLU A 72 4.49 0.46 21.53
C GLU A 72 3.18 1.26 21.62
N LEU A 73 2.22 0.78 22.41
CA LEU A 73 0.91 1.40 22.59
C LEU A 73 0.98 2.92 22.89
N GLN A 74 2.05 3.37 23.55
CA GLN A 74 2.30 4.78 23.88
C GLN A 74 2.59 5.67 22.65
N ARG A 75 3.04 5.09 21.52
CA ARG A 75 3.30 5.82 20.26
C ARG A 75 2.05 6.03 19.41
N MET A 76 0.91 5.42 19.77
CA MET A 76 -0.37 5.69 19.10
C MET A 76 -0.89 7.09 19.47
N PRO A 77 -1.55 7.81 18.53
CA PRO A 77 -2.34 8.98 18.89
C PRO A 77 -3.27 8.66 20.06
N VAL A 78 -3.29 9.56 21.06
CA VAL A 78 -4.07 9.43 22.30
C VAL A 78 -5.54 9.10 22.00
N VAL A 79 -6.10 9.74 20.97
CA VAL A 79 -7.48 9.50 20.51
C VAL A 79 -7.65 8.08 19.96
N ASP A 80 -6.78 7.64 19.05
CA ASP A 80 -6.87 6.31 18.42
C ASP A 80 -6.74 5.19 19.44
N ARG A 81 -5.78 5.33 20.37
CA ARG A 81 -5.60 4.38 21.47
C ARG A 81 -6.85 4.26 22.34
N ASN A 82 -7.49 5.38 22.70
CA ASN A 82 -8.67 5.37 23.55
C ASN A 82 -9.92 4.86 22.82
N ILE A 83 -10.02 5.08 21.50
CA ILE A 83 -11.04 4.46 20.65
C ILE A 83 -10.88 2.94 20.64
N LEU A 84 -9.65 2.45 20.44
CA LEU A 84 -9.34 1.02 20.46
C LEU A 84 -9.67 0.40 21.82
N ARG A 85 -9.32 1.08 22.92
CA ARG A 85 -9.63 0.61 24.28
C ARG A 85 -11.13 0.45 24.52
N LEU A 86 -11.91 1.47 24.15
CA LEU A 86 -13.36 1.44 24.26
C LEU A 86 -13.95 0.30 23.43
N ALA A 87 -13.56 0.19 22.16
CA ALA A 87 -14.06 -0.84 21.27
C ALA A 87 -13.71 -2.25 21.77
N CYS A 88 -12.49 -2.46 22.25
CA CYS A 88 -12.07 -3.72 22.85
C CYS A 88 -12.86 -4.05 24.12
N TYR A 89 -13.15 -3.06 24.96
CA TYR A 89 -13.97 -3.29 26.14
C TYR A 89 -15.37 -3.79 25.75
N GLU A 90 -16.01 -3.14 24.78
CA GLU A 90 -17.31 -3.59 24.28
C GLU A 90 -17.24 -4.99 23.68
N LEU A 91 -16.24 -5.24 22.82
CA LEU A 91 -16.04 -6.52 22.17
C LEU A 91 -15.86 -7.68 23.17
N PHE A 92 -15.11 -7.48 24.25
CA PHE A 92 -14.74 -8.57 25.16
C PHE A 92 -15.65 -8.73 26.37
N TYR A 93 -16.32 -7.67 26.80
CA TYR A 93 -16.99 -7.67 28.11
C TYR A 93 -18.47 -7.22 28.04
N MET A 94 -18.99 -6.83 26.87
CA MET A 94 -20.37 -6.38 26.70
C MET A 94 -21.16 -7.29 25.74
N ASN A 95 -21.72 -8.36 26.29
CA ASN A 95 -22.49 -9.36 25.51
C ASN A 95 -23.81 -8.81 24.93
N ASP A 96 -24.30 -7.67 25.43
CA ASP A 96 -25.50 -6.97 24.95
C ASP A 96 -25.24 -6.10 23.71
N ILE A 97 -23.98 -5.98 23.26
CA ILE A 97 -23.60 -5.18 22.10
C ILE A 97 -23.07 -6.09 20.99
N PRO A 98 -23.70 -6.12 19.80
CA PRO A 98 -23.18 -6.92 18.69
C PRO A 98 -21.77 -6.44 18.27
N PRO A 99 -20.81 -7.35 18.04
CA PRO A 99 -19.43 -6.97 17.74
C PRO A 99 -19.25 -6.01 16.55
N LYS A 100 -20.05 -6.20 15.50
CA LYS A 100 -20.04 -5.30 14.32
C LYS A 100 -20.47 -3.87 14.67
N VAL A 101 -21.35 -3.70 15.66
CA VAL A 101 -21.77 -2.36 16.11
C VAL A 101 -20.61 -1.67 16.82
N SER A 102 -19.90 -2.37 17.70
CA SER A 102 -18.72 -1.81 18.38
C SER A 102 -17.61 -1.42 17.40
N ILE A 103 -17.38 -2.22 16.36
CA ILE A 103 -16.38 -1.93 15.31
C ILE A 103 -16.79 -0.68 14.52
N ASN A 104 -18.03 -0.63 14.01
CA ASN A 104 -18.50 0.51 13.21
C ASN A 104 -18.49 1.83 14.01
N GLU A 105 -18.93 1.80 15.27
CA GLU A 105 -18.93 2.99 16.13
C GLU A 105 -17.50 3.48 16.42
N ALA A 106 -16.53 2.56 16.54
CA ALA A 106 -15.13 2.93 16.71
C ALA A 106 -14.53 3.60 15.46
N ILE A 107 -14.88 3.10 14.27
CA ILE A 107 -14.45 3.70 12.99
C ILE A 107 -15.04 5.10 12.83
N ASP A 108 -16.33 5.26 13.15
CA ASP A 108 -17.00 6.56 13.05
C ASP A 108 -16.41 7.57 14.04
N LEU A 109 -16.07 7.15 15.26
CA LEU A 109 -15.35 7.99 16.23
C LEU A 109 -13.96 8.38 15.71
N ALA A 110 -13.24 7.45 15.08
CA ALA A 110 -11.89 7.70 14.56
C ALA A 110 -11.92 8.71 13.41
N LYS A 111 -12.88 8.57 12.48
CA LYS A 111 -13.11 9.54 11.40
C LYS A 111 -13.50 10.91 11.92
N LYS A 112 -14.22 10.99 13.03
CA LYS A 112 -14.76 12.24 13.57
C LYS A 112 -13.78 13.01 14.45
N TYR A 113 -12.95 12.32 15.22
CA TYR A 113 -12.14 12.94 16.28
C TYR A 113 -10.64 12.76 16.13
N SER A 114 -10.18 12.05 15.10
CA SER A 114 -8.76 11.78 14.86
C SER A 114 -8.34 12.19 13.44
N THR A 115 -7.35 11.52 12.86
CA THR A 115 -6.82 11.84 11.52
C THR A 115 -7.64 11.19 10.41
N GLU A 116 -7.49 11.67 9.17
CA GLU A 116 -8.15 11.09 7.98
C GLU A 116 -7.86 9.58 7.82
N LYS A 117 -6.68 9.11 8.25
CA LYS A 117 -6.26 7.70 8.17
C LYS A 117 -6.70 6.84 9.37
N SER A 118 -7.17 7.44 10.46
CA SER A 118 -7.45 6.74 11.72
C SER A 118 -8.62 5.76 11.63
N GLY A 119 -9.61 6.03 10.77
CA GLY A 119 -10.73 5.10 10.55
C GLY A 119 -10.28 3.75 9.97
N ILE A 120 -9.34 3.77 9.04
CA ILE A 120 -8.78 2.57 8.40
C ILE A 120 -7.93 1.80 9.41
N PHE A 121 -7.07 2.51 10.15
CA PHE A 121 -6.22 1.94 11.19
C PHE A 121 -7.03 1.24 12.28
N VAL A 122 -8.04 1.93 12.84
CA VAL A 122 -8.91 1.38 13.89
C VAL A 122 -9.67 0.15 13.37
N ASN A 123 -10.17 0.19 12.13
CA ASN A 123 -10.82 -0.98 11.53
C ASN A 123 -9.87 -2.18 11.46
N GLY A 124 -8.66 -1.99 10.95
CA GLY A 124 -7.68 -3.08 10.78
C GLY A 124 -7.31 -3.77 12.09
N ILE A 125 -7.12 -2.99 13.17
CA ILE A 125 -6.81 -3.54 14.50
C ILE A 125 -8.02 -4.29 15.08
N LEU A 126 -9.22 -3.69 15.00
CA LEU A 126 -10.42 -4.30 15.58
C LEU A 126 -10.88 -5.56 14.84
N ASP A 127 -10.72 -5.61 13.51
CA ASP A 127 -11.01 -6.81 12.71
C ASP A 127 -10.10 -7.99 13.11
N LYS A 128 -8.83 -7.71 13.38
CA LYS A 128 -7.86 -8.72 13.86
C LYS A 128 -8.17 -9.17 15.29
N ILE A 129 -8.53 -8.23 16.17
CA ILE A 129 -9.01 -8.51 17.54
C ILE A 129 -10.25 -9.40 17.52
N TYR A 130 -11.24 -9.04 16.71
CA TYR A 130 -12.50 -9.77 16.57
C TYR A 130 -12.27 -11.19 16.00
N SER A 131 -11.44 -11.30 14.96
CA SER A 131 -11.17 -12.59 14.31
C SER A 131 -10.41 -13.55 15.21
N LEU A 132 -9.38 -13.06 15.92
CA LEU A 132 -8.52 -13.90 16.77
C LEU A 132 -9.17 -14.31 18.09
N ASN A 133 -10.03 -13.47 18.66
CA ASN A 133 -10.48 -13.64 20.04
C ASN A 133 -11.99 -13.88 20.20
N ILE A 134 -12.81 -13.54 19.19
CA ILE A 134 -14.27 -13.59 19.32
C ILE A 134 -14.89 -14.53 18.29
N LYS A 135 -14.39 -14.53 17.05
CA LYS A 135 -14.83 -15.46 16.01
C LYS A 135 -14.34 -16.89 16.27
N ASN A 136 -13.19 -17.05 16.95
CA ASN A 136 -12.54 -18.33 17.25
C ASN A 136 -12.73 -18.82 18.69
N GLY A 137 -13.93 -18.69 19.25
CA GLY A 137 -14.27 -19.27 20.55
C GLY A 137 -14.26 -20.81 20.53
N LYS A 138 -13.09 -21.41 20.80
CA LYS A 138 -12.81 -22.87 20.97
C LYS A 138 -13.01 -23.77 19.74
N LYS A 139 -11.93 -24.08 19.03
CA LYS A 139 -11.22 -25.38 19.07
C LYS A 139 -10.05 -25.37 18.10
N VAL A 140 -8.86 -25.57 18.66
CA VAL A 140 -7.72 -26.16 17.95
C VAL A 140 -8.10 -27.62 17.69
N GLN A 141 -8.53 -27.94 16.48
CA GLN A 141 -8.42 -29.29 15.90
C GLN A 141 -8.72 -29.22 14.41
N GLU A 142 -7.77 -29.77 13.64
CA GLU A 142 -7.80 -30.08 12.22
C GLU A 142 -9.21 -30.34 11.68
N ILE A 143 -9.64 -29.54 10.69
CA ILE A 143 -10.50 -30.01 9.60
C ILE A 143 -10.09 -29.25 8.33
N THR A 144 -9.26 -29.92 7.55
CA THR A 144 -9.11 -29.75 6.11
C THR A 144 -10.44 -30.01 5.39
N THR A 145 -10.65 -29.31 4.28
CA THR A 145 -11.65 -29.52 3.20
C THR A 145 -13.11 -29.17 3.54
N SER A 146 -13.87 -28.41 2.73
CA SER A 146 -13.98 -28.49 1.27
C SER A 146 -14.46 -27.17 0.66
N ILE A 147 -13.58 -26.49 -0.07
CA ILE A 147 -13.98 -25.71 -1.25
C ILE A 147 -13.20 -26.35 -2.40
N LYS A 148 -13.90 -26.94 -3.37
CA LYS A 148 -13.26 -27.36 -4.61
C LYS A 148 -12.81 -26.09 -5.34
N GLY A 149 -11.51 -25.82 -5.29
CA GLY A 149 -10.86 -24.79 -6.11
C GLY A 149 -9.58 -24.21 -5.49
N MET A 150 -8.49 -24.98 -5.57
CA MET A 150 -7.07 -24.65 -5.30
C MET A 150 -6.60 -24.79 -3.84
N ASP A 151 -5.71 -25.76 -3.62
CA ASP A 151 -4.88 -25.92 -2.41
C ASP A 151 -4.01 -24.67 -2.24
N VAL A 152 -4.30 -23.88 -1.21
CA VAL A 152 -3.43 -22.79 -0.76
C VAL A 152 -2.34 -23.43 0.08
N LEU A 153 -1.13 -23.50 -0.49
CA LEU A 153 0.02 -24.14 0.16
C LEU A 153 0.47 -23.36 1.40
N GLY A 154 1.01 -24.07 2.39
CA GLY A 154 1.66 -23.43 3.54
C GLY A 154 2.89 -22.63 3.10
N LYS A 155 3.31 -21.62 3.88
CA LYS A 155 4.47 -20.75 3.53
C LYS A 155 5.73 -21.54 3.10
N ALA A 156 5.98 -22.70 3.69
CA ALA A 156 7.13 -23.56 3.40
C ALA A 156 7.05 -24.32 2.04
N GLU A 157 5.87 -24.37 1.44
CA GLU A 157 5.60 -25.12 0.20
C GLU A 157 5.44 -24.21 -1.03
N ARG A 158 5.39 -22.89 -0.82
CA ARG A 158 5.35 -21.88 -1.90
C ARG A 158 6.74 -21.70 -2.50
N ALA A 159 6.79 -21.36 -3.78
CA ALA A 159 8.08 -21.16 -4.48
C ALA A 159 8.01 -20.03 -5.52
N GLY A 160 9.18 -19.50 -5.86
CA GLY A 160 9.38 -18.49 -6.88
C GLY A 160 8.71 -17.14 -6.57
N GLY A 161 8.94 -16.19 -7.47
CA GLY A 161 8.39 -14.85 -7.30
C GLY A 161 8.08 -14.09 -8.58
N ASP A 162 7.30 -13.04 -8.40
CA ASP A 162 6.95 -12.05 -9.40
C ASP A 162 7.26 -10.67 -8.83
N LEU A 163 8.32 -10.04 -9.36
CA LEU A 163 8.92 -8.86 -8.73
C LEU A 163 8.58 -7.55 -9.45
N HIS A 164 7.53 -7.50 -10.27
CA HIS A 164 7.11 -6.30 -10.95
C HIS A 164 5.58 -6.28 -11.04
N ILE A 165 4.92 -5.64 -10.07
CA ILE A 165 3.46 -5.67 -9.94
C ILE A 165 2.97 -4.29 -9.51
N HIS A 166 1.94 -3.79 -10.19
CA HIS A 166 1.28 -2.51 -9.92
C HIS A 166 -0.08 -2.71 -9.25
N THR A 167 -0.43 -1.81 -8.34
CA THR A 167 -1.70 -1.77 -7.60
C THR A 167 -2.49 -0.51 -7.96
N ASP A 168 -3.68 -0.37 -7.38
CA ASP A 168 -4.50 0.84 -7.51
C ASP A 168 -3.93 2.08 -6.81
N PHE A 169 -2.74 1.98 -6.19
CA PHE A 169 -1.95 3.13 -5.72
C PHE A 169 -1.08 3.76 -6.82
N SER A 170 -1.01 3.15 -8.00
CA SER A 170 -0.49 3.81 -9.19
C SER A 170 -1.48 3.64 -10.34
N ASP A 171 -1.19 2.79 -11.32
CA ASP A 171 -2.05 2.52 -12.46
C ASP A 171 -2.44 1.03 -12.60
N GLY A 172 -2.21 0.21 -11.58
CA GLY A 172 -2.85 -1.09 -11.47
C GLY A 172 -4.36 -0.97 -11.18
N THR A 173 -5.11 -2.07 -11.37
CA THR A 173 -6.56 -2.11 -11.07
C THR A 173 -6.92 -2.93 -9.83
N MET A 174 -5.94 -3.63 -9.24
CA MET A 174 -6.14 -4.45 -8.05
C MET A 174 -5.60 -3.71 -6.83
N SER A 175 -6.31 -3.80 -5.71
CA SER A 175 -5.78 -3.29 -4.45
C SER A 175 -4.58 -4.12 -3.97
N PRO A 176 -3.71 -3.59 -3.09
CA PRO A 176 -2.58 -4.35 -2.56
C PRO A 176 -3.01 -5.68 -1.92
N THR A 177 -4.16 -5.70 -1.22
CA THR A 177 -4.72 -6.94 -0.65
C THR A 177 -5.19 -7.92 -1.71
N GLN A 178 -5.77 -7.45 -2.82
CA GLN A 178 -6.20 -8.32 -3.93
C GLN A 178 -4.99 -8.94 -4.64
N VAL A 179 -3.93 -8.14 -4.88
CA VAL A 179 -2.66 -8.61 -5.42
C VAL A 179 -2.07 -9.74 -4.57
N VAL A 180 -2.00 -9.55 -3.25
CA VAL A 180 -1.46 -10.57 -2.35
C VAL A 180 -2.31 -11.84 -2.35
N LYS A 181 -3.63 -11.72 -2.33
CA LYS A 181 -4.53 -12.89 -2.41
C LYS A 181 -4.37 -13.66 -3.71
N GLU A 182 -4.17 -12.96 -4.82
CA GLU A 182 -3.92 -13.59 -6.10
C GLU A 182 -2.56 -14.29 -6.14
N ALA A 183 -1.51 -13.65 -5.63
CA ALA A 183 -0.20 -14.29 -5.47
C ALA A 183 -0.26 -15.54 -4.58
N SER A 184 -1.05 -15.47 -3.50
CA SER A 184 -1.33 -16.60 -2.61
C SER A 184 -2.01 -17.75 -3.36
N ARG A 185 -3.04 -17.44 -4.17
CA ARG A 185 -3.73 -18.43 -5.03
C ARG A 185 -2.80 -19.08 -6.06
N LEU A 186 -1.81 -18.33 -6.55
CA LEU A 186 -0.82 -18.79 -7.52
C LEU A 186 0.38 -19.51 -6.88
N ASN A 187 0.37 -19.71 -5.57
CA ASN A 187 1.45 -20.38 -4.82
C ASN A 187 2.84 -19.73 -5.01
N LEU A 188 2.87 -18.41 -5.20
CA LEU A 188 4.11 -17.63 -5.21
C LEU A 188 4.63 -17.49 -3.78
N ARG A 189 5.94 -17.66 -3.59
CA ARG A 189 6.60 -17.43 -2.30
C ARG A 189 6.73 -15.94 -2.04
N THR A 190 7.19 -15.21 -3.05
CA THR A 190 7.60 -13.81 -2.90
C THR A 190 7.04 -12.95 -4.03
N ILE A 191 6.54 -11.76 -3.70
CA ILE A 191 6.20 -10.73 -4.68
C ILE A 191 6.81 -9.39 -4.31
N ALA A 192 6.93 -8.49 -5.28
CA ALA A 192 7.27 -7.08 -5.03
C ALA A 192 6.15 -6.18 -5.56
N ILE A 193 5.71 -5.23 -4.74
CA ILE A 193 4.83 -4.15 -5.17
C ILE A 193 5.73 -3.02 -5.68
N THR A 194 5.55 -2.61 -6.93
CA THR A 194 6.45 -1.69 -7.64
C THR A 194 5.65 -0.55 -8.26
N ASP A 195 4.70 -0.01 -7.50
CA ASP A 195 3.86 1.10 -7.96
C ASP A 195 4.68 2.30 -8.46
N HIS A 196 4.19 2.99 -9.49
CA HIS A 196 4.86 4.14 -10.06
C HIS A 196 4.96 5.32 -9.07
N ASP A 197 6.19 5.72 -8.76
CA ASP A 197 6.52 6.89 -7.93
C ASP A 197 5.77 6.97 -6.58
N THR A 198 5.41 5.81 -6.00
CA THR A 198 4.83 5.75 -4.64
C THR A 198 5.17 4.44 -3.92
N VAL A 199 5.19 4.52 -2.59
CA VAL A 199 5.40 3.38 -1.67
C VAL A 199 4.18 3.09 -0.80
N ASP A 200 3.08 3.83 -1.00
CA ASP A 200 1.93 3.84 -0.08
C ASP A 200 1.19 2.50 -0.01
N ALA A 201 1.29 1.68 -1.05
CA ALA A 201 0.72 0.32 -1.09
C ALA A 201 1.49 -0.71 -0.26
N ILE A 202 2.76 -0.45 0.06
CA ILE A 202 3.70 -1.49 0.52
C ILE A 202 3.33 -1.98 1.91
N GLU A 203 3.04 -1.09 2.86
CA GLU A 203 2.65 -1.52 4.22
C GLU A 203 1.34 -2.33 4.20
N ILE A 204 0.36 -1.93 3.38
CA ILE A 204 -0.90 -2.66 3.20
C ILE A 204 -0.63 -4.05 2.63
N ALA A 205 0.22 -4.14 1.60
CA ALA A 205 0.63 -5.41 1.00
C ALA A 205 1.36 -6.29 2.02
N GLN A 206 2.31 -5.76 2.80
CA GLN A 206 3.04 -6.50 3.82
C GLN A 206 2.11 -7.08 4.89
N ILE A 207 1.12 -6.29 5.36
CA ILE A 207 0.11 -6.76 6.31
C ILE A 207 -0.68 -7.94 5.70
N ALA A 208 -1.15 -7.80 4.46
CA ALA A 208 -1.86 -8.87 3.77
C ALA A 208 -0.96 -10.09 3.51
N GLY A 209 0.31 -9.88 3.15
CA GLY A 209 1.29 -10.93 2.86
C GLY A 209 1.56 -11.79 4.08
N ASN A 210 1.69 -11.15 5.25
CA ASN A 210 1.79 -11.85 6.53
C ASN A 210 0.55 -12.72 6.84
N MET A 211 -0.65 -12.28 6.44
CA MET A 211 -1.87 -13.05 6.63
C MET A 211 -1.99 -14.24 5.67
N GLU A 212 -1.54 -14.06 4.42
CA GLU A 212 -1.68 -15.04 3.34
C GLU A 212 -0.46 -15.98 3.20
N GLY A 213 0.62 -15.70 3.95
CA GLY A 213 1.87 -16.44 3.89
C GLY A 213 2.70 -16.15 2.63
N VAL A 214 2.58 -14.95 2.07
CA VAL A 214 3.34 -14.48 0.89
C VAL A 214 4.33 -13.40 1.35
N ASP A 215 5.60 -13.57 1.01
CA ASP A 215 6.64 -12.60 1.34
C ASP A 215 6.56 -11.39 0.40
N ILE A 216 6.54 -10.18 0.97
CA ILE A 216 6.41 -8.93 0.22
C ILE A 216 7.73 -8.16 0.30
N ILE A 217 8.38 -7.98 -0.85
CA ILE A 217 9.54 -7.10 -0.97
C ILE A 217 9.04 -5.66 -1.07
N PRO A 218 9.51 -4.74 -0.20
CA PRO A 218 9.26 -3.31 -0.37
C PRO A 218 10.00 -2.85 -1.62
N ALA A 219 9.27 -2.34 -2.61
CA ALA A 219 9.85 -1.93 -3.88
C ALA A 219 9.09 -0.76 -4.51
N ILE A 220 9.64 -0.20 -5.57
CA ILE A 220 9.06 0.94 -6.30
C ILE A 220 9.47 0.87 -7.76
N GLU A 221 8.65 1.38 -8.68
CA GLU A 221 9.10 1.74 -10.01
C GLU A 221 9.23 3.27 -10.12
N LEU A 222 10.47 3.76 -10.10
CA LEU A 222 10.78 5.16 -10.25
C LEU A 222 10.85 5.57 -11.70
N SER A 223 10.17 6.68 -11.97
CA SER A 223 10.24 7.39 -13.23
C SER A 223 11.51 8.23 -13.32
N SER A 224 12.30 8.04 -14.36
CA SER A 224 13.48 8.85 -14.62
C SER A 224 13.58 9.26 -16.09
N ASN A 225 14.44 10.23 -16.38
CA ASN A 225 14.74 10.66 -17.73
C ASN A 225 16.26 10.66 -18.01
N TYR A 226 16.60 10.47 -19.28
CA TYR A 226 17.95 10.70 -19.79
C TYR A 226 17.87 11.37 -21.15
N ASN A 227 18.31 12.63 -21.26
CA ASN A 227 18.22 13.42 -22.49
C ASN A 227 16.82 13.36 -23.14
N SER A 228 15.78 13.62 -22.33
CA SER A 228 14.36 13.59 -22.75
C SER A 228 13.83 12.20 -23.14
N VAL A 229 14.54 11.12 -22.80
CA VAL A 229 14.06 9.74 -22.93
C VAL A 229 13.60 9.23 -21.57
N ASP A 230 12.35 8.80 -21.49
CA ASP A 230 11.80 8.15 -20.29
C ASP A 230 12.46 6.78 -20.08
N ILE A 231 12.95 6.56 -18.86
CA ILE A 231 13.55 5.29 -18.42
C ILE A 231 13.01 5.02 -17.02
N HIS A 232 12.52 3.80 -16.81
CA HIS A 232 12.06 3.38 -15.49
C HIS A 232 13.11 2.53 -14.79
N LEU A 233 13.17 2.68 -13.48
CA LEU A 233 14.05 1.93 -12.59
C LEU A 233 13.22 1.29 -11.50
N LEU A 234 13.42 0.00 -11.31
CA LEU A 234 12.93 -0.72 -10.15
C LEU A 234 13.89 -0.49 -8.99
N GLY A 235 13.37 -0.16 -7.81
CA GLY A 235 14.12 -0.15 -6.57
C GLY A 235 13.60 -1.24 -5.66
N TYR A 236 14.42 -2.24 -5.33
CA TYR A 236 14.03 -3.34 -4.44
C TYR A 236 14.63 -3.18 -3.05
N PHE A 237 13.92 -3.65 -2.02
CA PHE A 237 14.34 -3.60 -0.62
C PHE A 237 14.59 -2.17 -0.10
N ILE A 238 13.87 -1.19 -0.66
CA ILE A 238 13.95 0.21 -0.23
C ILE A 238 13.45 0.39 1.20
N ASP A 239 14.05 1.31 1.94
CA ASP A 239 13.50 1.85 3.17
C ASP A 239 12.37 2.82 2.83
N ILE A 240 11.14 2.34 2.99
CA ILE A 240 9.91 3.10 2.72
C ILE A 240 9.68 4.26 3.71
N LYS A 241 10.52 4.39 4.74
CA LYS A 241 10.50 5.50 5.71
C LYS A 241 11.62 6.50 5.50
N ASN A 242 12.48 6.28 4.51
CA ASN A 242 13.56 7.20 4.18
C ASN A 242 12.99 8.58 3.81
N SER A 243 13.40 9.62 4.53
CA SER A 243 12.80 10.95 4.38
C SER A 243 13.10 11.58 3.02
N ALA A 244 14.31 11.38 2.47
CA ALA A 244 14.70 11.93 1.18
C ALA A 244 13.90 11.28 0.03
N LEU A 245 13.68 9.96 0.12
CA LEU A 245 12.77 9.24 -0.78
C LEU A 245 11.35 9.83 -0.69
N LEU A 246 10.78 9.88 0.51
CA LEU A 246 9.39 10.34 0.70
C LEU A 246 9.17 11.79 0.24
N GLU A 247 10.12 12.69 0.52
CA GLU A 247 10.10 14.08 0.05
C GLU A 247 10.11 14.14 -1.48
N LYS A 248 11.04 13.41 -2.12
CA LYS A 248 11.14 13.40 -3.58
C LYS A 248 9.90 12.79 -4.25
N LEU A 249 9.33 11.74 -3.69
CA LEU A 249 8.09 11.15 -4.20
C LEU A 249 6.91 12.12 -4.06
N ALA A 250 6.84 12.89 -2.98
CA ALA A 250 5.83 13.93 -2.82
C ALA A 250 5.94 15.01 -3.91
N GLU A 251 7.16 15.48 -4.20
CA GLU A 251 7.41 16.43 -5.30
C GLU A 251 6.95 15.86 -6.66
N LEU A 252 7.36 14.64 -7.00
CA LEU A 252 6.97 13.99 -8.26
C LEU A 252 5.45 13.82 -8.39
N ARG A 253 4.75 13.50 -7.29
CA ARG A 253 3.29 13.42 -7.28
C ARG A 253 2.63 14.79 -7.48
N SER A 254 3.13 15.84 -6.85
CA SER A 254 2.64 17.20 -7.05
C SER A 254 2.80 17.65 -8.52
N GLU A 255 3.95 17.37 -9.13
CA GLU A 255 4.18 17.67 -10.56
C GLU A 255 3.24 16.89 -11.48
N ARG A 256 2.94 15.62 -11.14
CA ARG A 256 1.95 14.83 -11.89
C ARG A 256 0.55 15.44 -11.81
N VAL A 257 0.14 15.93 -10.65
CA VAL A 257 -1.17 16.62 -10.48
C VAL A 257 -1.26 17.83 -11.40
N GLU A 258 -0.24 18.70 -11.40
CA GLU A 258 -0.21 19.88 -12.27
C GLU A 258 -0.18 19.49 -13.76
N ARG A 259 0.59 18.46 -14.11
CA ARG A 259 0.63 17.92 -15.46
C ARG A 259 -0.73 17.43 -15.94
N ILE A 260 -1.52 16.76 -15.10
CA ILE A 260 -2.89 16.32 -15.46
C ILE A 260 -3.80 17.53 -15.70
N LYS A 261 -3.71 18.58 -14.88
CA LYS A 261 -4.47 19.82 -15.10
C LYS A 261 -4.16 20.44 -16.46
N GLU A 262 -2.89 20.49 -16.86
CA GLU A 262 -2.49 21.01 -18.16
C GLU A 262 -2.89 20.09 -19.33
N ILE A 263 -2.78 18.77 -19.19
CA ILE A 263 -3.25 17.82 -20.23
C ILE A 263 -4.76 17.96 -20.45
N THR A 264 -5.55 17.99 -19.37
CA THR A 264 -7.02 18.13 -19.48
C THR A 264 -7.43 19.48 -20.05
N LYS A 265 -6.70 20.56 -19.73
CA LYS A 265 -6.88 21.87 -20.35
C LYS A 265 -6.63 21.83 -21.87
N LYS A 266 -5.56 21.16 -22.33
CA LYS A 266 -5.32 20.94 -23.76
C LYS A 266 -6.43 20.12 -24.41
N LEU A 267 -6.90 19.05 -23.76
CA LEU A 267 -8.03 18.25 -24.25
C LEU A 267 -9.31 19.10 -24.41
N ARG A 268 -9.64 19.95 -23.44
CA ARG A 268 -10.80 20.86 -23.54
C ARG A 268 -10.67 21.82 -24.72
N ALA A 269 -9.47 22.35 -24.97
CA ALA A 269 -9.22 23.20 -26.14
C ALA A 269 -9.40 22.46 -27.49
N LEU A 270 -9.31 21.13 -27.49
CA LEU A 270 -9.54 20.25 -28.65
C LEU A 270 -11.01 19.79 -28.75
N GLY A 271 -11.92 20.32 -27.93
CA GLY A 271 -13.33 19.93 -27.89
C GLY A 271 -13.60 18.65 -27.09
N VAL A 272 -12.62 18.16 -26.33
CA VAL A 272 -12.79 17.01 -25.44
C VAL A 272 -13.07 17.50 -24.02
N ASN A 273 -14.35 17.52 -23.64
CA ASN A 273 -14.77 18.06 -22.35
C ASN A 273 -14.54 17.06 -21.20
N ILE A 274 -13.31 17.09 -20.66
CA ILE A 274 -12.88 16.32 -19.49
C ILE A 274 -12.31 17.28 -18.45
N GLU A 275 -12.74 17.13 -17.20
CA GLU A 275 -12.20 17.84 -16.06
C GLU A 275 -11.11 17.03 -15.36
N HIS A 276 -10.14 17.71 -14.76
CA HIS A 276 -9.05 17.06 -14.02
C HIS A 276 -9.56 16.28 -12.80
N GLN A 277 -10.64 16.75 -12.16
CA GLN A 277 -11.26 16.03 -11.04
C GLN A 277 -11.75 14.64 -11.46
N GLU A 278 -12.31 14.50 -12.67
CA GLU A 278 -12.74 13.18 -13.18
C GLU A 278 -11.56 12.21 -13.31
N VAL A 279 -10.37 12.72 -13.61
CA VAL A 279 -9.15 11.90 -13.69
C VAL A 279 -8.68 11.50 -12.29
N PHE A 280 -8.73 12.42 -11.32
CA PHE A 280 -8.35 12.15 -9.93
C PHE A 280 -9.32 11.16 -9.25
N ASP A 281 -10.62 11.25 -9.55
CA ASP A 281 -11.61 10.31 -9.03
C ASP A 281 -11.35 8.87 -9.52
N VAL A 282 -10.81 8.72 -10.74
CA VAL A 282 -10.41 7.42 -11.29
C VAL A 282 -9.11 6.90 -10.66
N SER A 283 -8.12 7.77 -10.42
CA SER A 283 -6.88 7.36 -9.74
C SER A 283 -7.08 7.08 -8.24
N LYS A 284 -8.18 7.56 -7.64
CA LYS A 284 -8.47 7.44 -6.20
C LYS A 284 -7.28 7.93 -5.36
N GLU A 285 -6.76 7.06 -4.49
CA GLU A 285 -5.59 7.29 -3.63
C GLU A 285 -4.25 7.15 -4.38
N GLY A 286 -4.28 6.71 -5.64
CA GLY A 286 -3.10 6.41 -6.42
C GLY A 286 -2.51 7.59 -7.18
N THR A 287 -1.25 7.42 -7.60
CA THR A 287 -0.50 8.43 -8.36
C THR A 287 -1.13 8.66 -9.74
N PRO A 288 -1.69 9.85 -10.04
CA PRO A 288 -2.39 10.07 -11.29
C PRO A 288 -1.42 10.11 -12.49
N GLY A 289 -1.97 9.81 -13.68
CA GLY A 289 -1.16 9.59 -14.87
C GLY A 289 -1.99 9.56 -16.15
N ARG A 290 -1.31 9.45 -17.30
CA ARG A 290 -1.95 9.40 -18.62
C ARG A 290 -2.91 8.23 -18.78
N MET A 291 -2.62 7.11 -18.10
CA MET A 291 -3.49 5.93 -18.07
C MET A 291 -4.88 6.26 -17.52
N HIS A 292 -4.95 7.03 -16.42
CA HIS A 292 -6.21 7.52 -15.86
C HIS A 292 -6.97 8.46 -16.81
N ILE A 293 -6.27 9.33 -17.53
CA ILE A 293 -6.90 10.18 -18.57
C ILE A 293 -7.48 9.31 -19.69
N ALA A 294 -6.75 8.26 -20.10
CA ALA A 294 -7.21 7.33 -21.12
C ALA A 294 -8.49 6.59 -20.70
N ASP A 295 -8.64 6.25 -19.41
CA ASP A 295 -9.87 5.65 -18.89
C ASP A 295 -11.05 6.62 -19.00
N VAL A 296 -10.87 7.88 -18.61
CA VAL A 296 -11.93 8.91 -18.69
C VAL A 296 -12.31 9.19 -20.14
N LEU A 297 -11.34 9.22 -21.04
CA LEU A 297 -11.58 9.34 -22.49
C LEU A 297 -12.45 8.18 -23.01
N CYS A 298 -12.20 6.95 -22.55
CA CYS A 298 -12.98 5.79 -22.95
C CYS A 298 -14.37 5.78 -22.33
N SER A 299 -14.47 6.04 -21.02
CA SER A 299 -15.73 6.01 -20.28
C SER A 299 -16.73 7.05 -20.78
N LYS A 300 -16.23 8.21 -21.25
CA LYS A 300 -17.06 9.28 -21.84
C LYS A 300 -17.27 9.13 -23.36
N GLY A 301 -16.77 8.05 -23.97
CA GLY A 301 -16.99 7.74 -25.37
C GLY A 301 -16.18 8.57 -26.37
N TYR A 302 -15.15 9.31 -25.93
CA TYR A 302 -14.26 10.06 -26.83
C TYR A 302 -13.29 9.15 -27.59
N CYS A 303 -13.00 7.97 -27.03
CA CYS A 303 -12.18 6.90 -27.59
C CYS A 303 -12.84 5.54 -27.26
N SER A 304 -12.62 4.54 -28.11
CA SER A 304 -13.14 3.17 -27.94
C SER A 304 -12.28 2.31 -27.00
N CYS A 305 -10.99 2.62 -26.87
CA CYS A 305 -10.06 1.89 -26.01
C CYS A 305 -8.83 2.75 -25.64
N ILE A 306 -8.06 2.29 -24.65
CA ILE A 306 -6.83 2.95 -24.18
C ILE A 306 -5.86 3.22 -25.32
N ARG A 307 -5.68 2.25 -26.23
CA ARG A 307 -4.79 2.40 -27.38
C ARG A 307 -5.18 3.59 -28.26
N GLU A 308 -6.47 3.76 -28.53
CA GLU A 308 -6.98 4.90 -29.28
C GLU A 308 -6.74 6.21 -28.53
N SER A 309 -6.99 6.25 -27.22
CA SER A 309 -6.71 7.44 -26.39
C SER A 309 -5.27 7.93 -26.50
N PHE A 310 -4.30 7.00 -26.47
CA PHE A 310 -2.90 7.35 -26.68
C PHE A 310 -2.64 7.84 -28.10
N GLN A 311 -3.04 7.06 -29.12
CA GLN A 311 -2.81 7.40 -30.53
C GLN A 311 -3.40 8.77 -30.92
N LYS A 312 -4.58 9.09 -30.38
CA LYS A 312 -5.31 10.32 -30.73
C LYS A 312 -4.85 11.53 -29.93
N TYR A 313 -4.49 11.36 -28.65
CA TYR A 313 -4.27 12.50 -27.75
C TYR A 313 -2.99 12.43 -26.91
N LEU A 314 -2.66 11.28 -26.30
CA LEU A 314 -1.77 11.20 -25.13
C LEU A 314 -0.33 10.74 -25.39
N SER A 315 0.00 10.29 -26.60
CA SER A 315 1.37 9.88 -27.01
C SER A 315 2.40 11.00 -26.83
N ASP A 316 3.70 10.66 -26.90
CA ASP A 316 4.81 11.61 -26.68
C ASP A 316 4.98 12.71 -27.75
N ASN A 317 4.09 12.77 -28.73
CA ASN A 317 3.95 13.90 -29.66
C ASN A 317 2.47 14.21 -29.93
N GLY A 318 1.59 13.73 -29.06
CA GLY A 318 0.14 13.88 -29.20
C GLY A 318 -0.30 15.32 -28.94
N PRO A 319 -1.48 15.72 -29.42
CA PRO A 319 -1.95 17.10 -29.32
C PRO A 319 -2.19 17.55 -27.87
N ALA A 320 -2.40 16.61 -26.93
CA ALA A 320 -2.55 16.90 -25.51
C ALA A 320 -1.26 16.61 -24.71
N TYR A 321 -0.12 16.35 -25.36
CA TYR A 321 1.12 16.02 -24.68
C TYR A 321 1.61 17.20 -23.81
N VAL A 322 1.99 16.89 -22.58
CA VAL A 322 2.71 17.78 -21.68
C VAL A 322 3.94 17.02 -21.20
N PRO A 323 5.15 17.61 -21.25
CA PRO A 323 6.35 16.99 -20.71
C PRO A 323 6.15 16.55 -19.27
N LYS A 324 6.85 15.48 -18.87
CA LYS A 324 6.84 14.98 -17.51
C LYS A 324 8.12 15.43 -16.83
N GLU A 325 7.98 16.16 -15.73
CA GLU A 325 9.10 16.32 -14.80
C GLU A 325 9.42 14.96 -14.18
N ALA A 326 10.68 14.58 -14.25
CA ALA A 326 11.19 13.30 -13.77
C ALA A 326 12.59 13.50 -13.21
N LEU A 327 12.99 12.61 -12.31
CA LEU A 327 14.37 12.53 -11.84
C LEU A 327 15.31 12.31 -13.03
N THR A 328 16.51 12.88 -12.98
CA THR A 328 17.55 12.42 -13.91
C THR A 328 17.84 10.94 -13.60
N LEU A 329 18.26 10.20 -14.63
CA LEU A 329 18.61 8.79 -14.47
C LEU A 329 19.65 8.55 -13.37
N LYS A 330 20.59 9.50 -13.20
CA LYS A 330 21.58 9.44 -12.13
C LYS A 330 20.92 9.64 -10.76
N ASP A 331 20.14 10.70 -10.60
CA ASP A 331 19.48 11.02 -9.32
C ASP A 331 18.52 9.90 -8.89
N ALA A 332 17.85 9.25 -9.84
CA ALA A 332 16.96 8.12 -9.55
C ALA A 332 17.72 6.89 -9.02
N ILE A 333 18.89 6.56 -9.60
CA ILE A 333 19.75 5.48 -9.10
C ILE A 333 20.27 5.84 -7.70
N GLU A 334 20.78 7.05 -7.53
CA GLU A 334 21.31 7.53 -6.24
C GLU A 334 20.22 7.56 -5.16
N LEU A 335 18.99 7.96 -5.51
CA LEU A 335 17.86 7.95 -4.59
C LEU A 335 17.54 6.54 -4.09
N ILE A 336 17.47 5.55 -4.99
CA ILE A 336 17.24 4.14 -4.61
C ILE A 336 18.34 3.66 -3.66
N ILE A 337 19.62 3.91 -4.01
CA ILE A 337 20.77 3.51 -3.18
C ILE A 337 20.72 4.17 -1.80
N SER A 338 20.42 5.48 -1.74
CA SER A 338 20.32 6.24 -0.49
C SER A 338 19.14 5.83 0.40
N SER A 339 18.20 5.06 -0.16
CA SER A 339 17.10 4.40 0.54
C SER A 339 17.38 2.92 0.81
N ASP A 340 18.65 2.50 0.87
CA ASP A 340 19.11 1.12 1.08
C ASP A 340 18.66 0.11 0.02
N GLY A 341 18.12 0.60 -1.10
CA GLY A 341 17.55 -0.23 -2.15
C GLY A 341 18.55 -0.66 -3.22
N VAL A 342 18.16 -1.68 -3.98
CA VAL A 342 18.89 -2.19 -5.14
C VAL A 342 18.29 -1.59 -6.42
N PRO A 343 19.01 -0.72 -7.15
CA PRO A 343 18.55 -0.15 -8.41
C PRO A 343 18.66 -1.16 -9.54
N VAL A 344 17.55 -1.38 -10.24
CA VAL A 344 17.39 -2.37 -11.31
C VAL A 344 16.76 -1.73 -12.54
N LEU A 345 17.34 -1.97 -13.72
CA LEU A 345 16.77 -1.48 -14.98
C LEU A 345 15.53 -2.29 -15.36
N SER A 346 14.36 -1.64 -15.44
CA SER A 346 13.10 -2.30 -15.82
C SER A 346 12.99 -2.49 -17.34
N HIS A 347 12.42 -3.63 -17.71
CA HIS A 347 12.01 -4.06 -19.05
C HIS A 347 12.85 -3.46 -20.20
N PRO A 348 14.18 -3.67 -20.21
CA PRO A 348 15.09 -3.01 -21.15
C PRO A 348 14.74 -3.31 -22.62
N GLY A 349 14.08 -4.43 -22.90
CA GLY A 349 13.65 -4.81 -24.26
C GLY A 349 12.52 -3.96 -24.81
N VAL A 350 11.73 -3.32 -23.93
CA VAL A 350 10.71 -2.34 -24.27
C VAL A 350 11.36 -0.98 -24.55
N ASN A 351 12.24 -0.55 -23.65
CA ASN A 351 12.94 0.74 -23.74
C ASN A 351 13.92 0.79 -24.94
N LYS A 352 14.55 -0.35 -25.26
CA LYS A 352 15.58 -0.50 -26.33
C LYS A 352 16.73 0.49 -26.20
N ARG A 353 17.16 0.77 -24.96
CA ARG A 353 18.24 1.73 -24.62
C ARG A 353 19.49 1.06 -24.04
N ASP A 354 19.83 -0.13 -24.52
CA ASP A 354 20.96 -0.92 -24.02
C ASP A 354 22.29 -0.15 -24.00
N THR A 355 22.49 0.82 -24.89
CA THR A 355 23.69 1.67 -24.95
C THR A 355 23.90 2.52 -23.70
N LEU A 356 22.86 2.74 -22.90
CA LEU A 356 22.93 3.51 -21.65
C LEU A 356 23.33 2.65 -20.44
N ILE A 357 23.25 1.32 -20.55
CA ILE A 357 23.56 0.41 -19.42
C ILE A 357 24.97 0.63 -18.85
N PRO A 358 26.04 0.81 -19.65
CA PRO A 358 27.37 1.10 -19.09
C PRO A 358 27.36 2.38 -18.24
N LYS A 359 26.63 3.41 -18.68
CA LYS A 359 26.49 4.67 -17.95
C LYS A 359 25.67 4.50 -16.66
N MET A 360 24.62 3.69 -16.69
CA MET A 360 23.85 3.34 -15.50
C MET A 360 24.70 2.59 -14.48
N VAL A 361 25.57 1.68 -14.93
CA VAL A 361 26.53 0.98 -14.06
C VAL A 361 27.49 1.97 -13.41
N GLU A 362 28.00 2.97 -14.16
CA GLU A 362 28.82 4.05 -13.57
C GLU A 362 28.06 4.87 -12.50
N TYR A 363 26.73 5.00 -12.63
CA TYR A 363 25.88 5.64 -11.62
C TYR A 363 25.53 4.74 -10.44
N GLY A 364 25.86 3.45 -10.50
CA GLY A 364 25.62 2.50 -9.41
C GLY A 364 24.49 1.50 -9.66
N LEU A 365 24.02 1.31 -10.91
CA LEU A 365 23.05 0.25 -11.24
C LEU A 365 23.53 -1.14 -10.79
N GLN A 366 22.65 -1.92 -10.18
CA GLN A 366 23.00 -3.21 -9.57
C GLN A 366 22.26 -4.40 -10.15
N GLY A 367 21.18 -4.19 -10.89
CA GLY A 367 20.43 -5.27 -11.54
C GLY A 367 19.82 -4.90 -12.87
N ILE A 368 19.29 -5.92 -13.54
CA ILE A 368 18.56 -5.78 -14.80
C ILE A 368 17.41 -6.79 -14.86
N GLU A 369 16.24 -6.33 -15.30
CA GLU A 369 15.09 -7.19 -15.53
C GLU A 369 15.27 -7.99 -16.82
N VAL A 370 15.56 -9.28 -16.66
CA VAL A 370 15.82 -10.19 -17.79
C VAL A 370 14.54 -10.88 -18.22
N TYR A 371 13.76 -11.37 -17.26
CA TYR A 371 12.51 -12.08 -17.54
C TYR A 371 11.34 -11.10 -17.49
N TYR A 372 10.68 -10.92 -18.62
CA TYR A 372 9.58 -9.96 -18.81
C TYR A 372 8.64 -10.51 -19.90
N PRO A 373 7.32 -10.25 -19.87
CA PRO A 373 6.36 -10.94 -20.76
C PRO A 373 6.67 -10.84 -22.26
N THR A 374 7.24 -9.72 -22.71
CA THR A 374 7.55 -9.50 -24.14
C THR A 374 8.99 -9.86 -24.52
N HIS A 375 9.83 -10.24 -23.55
CA HIS A 375 11.21 -10.64 -23.83
C HIS A 375 11.27 -12.02 -24.46
N GLN A 376 11.46 -12.05 -25.78
CA GLN A 376 11.72 -13.27 -26.53
C GLN A 376 13.07 -13.91 -26.13
N PRO A 377 13.32 -15.19 -26.45
CA PRO A 377 14.55 -15.89 -26.05
C PRO A 377 15.86 -15.17 -26.41
N GLU A 378 15.90 -14.44 -27.53
CA GLU A 378 17.05 -13.62 -27.94
C GLU A 378 17.28 -12.44 -27.00
N ALA A 379 16.21 -11.78 -26.55
CA ALA A 379 16.29 -10.70 -25.57
C ALA A 379 16.79 -11.23 -24.22
N VAL A 380 16.23 -12.35 -23.74
CA VAL A 380 16.68 -13.02 -22.51
C VAL A 380 18.17 -13.35 -22.59
N LYS A 381 18.63 -14.02 -23.67
CA LYS A 381 20.05 -14.34 -23.88
C LYS A 381 20.93 -13.09 -23.90
N ARG A 382 20.46 -12.01 -24.52
CA ARG A 382 21.18 -10.73 -24.59
C ARG A 382 21.35 -10.11 -23.21
N TYR A 383 20.26 -10.01 -22.44
CA TYR A 383 20.29 -9.40 -21.11
C TYR A 383 21.00 -10.27 -20.07
N MET A 384 20.97 -11.60 -20.18
CA MET A 384 21.82 -12.48 -19.38
C MET A 384 23.32 -12.22 -19.63
N ARG A 385 23.72 -12.00 -20.89
CA ARG A 385 25.13 -11.66 -21.21
C ARG A 385 25.52 -10.30 -20.65
N ILE A 386 24.64 -9.31 -20.76
CA ILE A 386 24.86 -7.97 -20.19
C ILE A 386 24.97 -8.05 -18.66
N ALA A 387 24.05 -8.76 -18.01
CA ALA A 387 24.07 -8.97 -16.56
C ALA A 387 25.40 -9.57 -16.11
N LYS A 388 25.85 -10.63 -16.78
CA LYS A 388 27.16 -11.25 -16.50
C LYS A 388 28.34 -10.30 -16.76
N LYS A 389 28.29 -9.51 -17.83
CA LYS A 389 29.38 -8.59 -18.21
C LYS A 389 29.60 -7.49 -17.16
N TYR A 390 28.52 -6.98 -16.57
CA TYR A 390 28.54 -5.86 -15.64
C TYR A 390 28.30 -6.26 -14.18
N ASP A 391 28.31 -7.56 -13.88
CA ASP A 391 28.00 -8.12 -12.56
C ASP A 391 26.68 -7.58 -11.96
N LEU A 392 25.62 -7.61 -12.77
CA LEU A 392 24.28 -7.19 -12.38
C LEU A 392 23.45 -8.39 -11.92
N VAL A 393 22.67 -8.21 -10.85
CA VAL A 393 21.66 -9.20 -10.46
C VAL A 393 20.56 -9.30 -11.51
N VAL A 394 20.05 -10.50 -11.70
CA VAL A 394 19.00 -10.81 -12.67
C VAL A 394 17.65 -10.82 -11.96
N THR A 395 16.70 -10.06 -12.48
CA THR A 395 15.32 -10.02 -11.94
C THR A 395 14.30 -10.40 -13.01
N GLY A 396 13.04 -10.49 -12.59
CA GLY A 396 11.92 -10.66 -13.49
C GLY A 396 10.59 -10.44 -12.80
N GLY A 397 9.62 -10.00 -13.58
CA GLY A 397 8.26 -9.80 -13.12
C GLY A 397 7.29 -9.70 -14.28
N SER A 398 6.01 -9.77 -13.95
CA SER A 398 4.94 -9.73 -14.94
C SER A 398 4.68 -8.32 -15.45
N ASP A 399 4.98 -7.29 -14.68
CA ASP A 399 4.49 -5.92 -14.94
C ASP A 399 2.94 -5.90 -15.00
N CYS A 400 2.33 -6.65 -14.08
CA CYS A 400 0.89 -6.82 -13.96
C CYS A 400 0.22 -5.51 -13.55
N HIS A 401 -0.81 -5.13 -14.29
CA HIS A 401 -1.69 -3.98 -14.00
C HIS A 401 -3.15 -4.41 -13.81
N GLY A 402 -3.40 -5.71 -13.60
CA GLY A 402 -4.74 -6.29 -13.57
C GLY A 402 -5.49 -6.10 -14.89
N ASN A 403 -6.73 -5.62 -14.83
CA ASN A 403 -7.62 -5.53 -15.99
C ASN A 403 -7.18 -4.49 -17.04
N ARG A 404 -6.22 -3.62 -16.73
CA ARG A 404 -5.61 -2.72 -17.74
C ARG A 404 -4.77 -3.47 -18.76
N LYS A 405 -4.10 -4.55 -18.33
CA LYS A 405 -3.27 -5.42 -19.18
C LYS A 405 -3.78 -6.86 -19.02
N PRO A 406 -5.00 -7.18 -19.54
CA PRO A 406 -5.64 -8.46 -19.27
C PRO A 406 -4.83 -9.68 -19.77
N ASP A 407 -3.98 -9.48 -20.77
CA ASP A 407 -3.08 -10.50 -21.31
C ASP A 407 -1.81 -10.72 -20.47
N ILE A 408 -1.57 -9.89 -19.46
CA ILE A 408 -0.40 -9.92 -18.58
C ILE A 408 -0.90 -10.13 -17.15
N ALA A 409 -1.12 -11.39 -16.81
CA ALA A 409 -1.56 -11.80 -15.48
C ALA A 409 -0.40 -11.80 -14.47
N LEU A 410 -0.74 -11.61 -13.19
CA LEU A 410 0.18 -11.83 -12.08
C LEU A 410 0.75 -13.25 -12.15
N GLY A 411 2.05 -13.40 -11.92
CA GLY A 411 2.76 -14.68 -11.97
C GLY A 411 3.01 -15.24 -13.37
N ASN A 412 2.63 -14.52 -14.45
CA ASN A 412 2.95 -14.91 -15.83
C ASN A 412 4.47 -15.00 -16.06
N ILE A 413 5.23 -14.14 -15.37
CA ILE A 413 6.67 -14.32 -15.19
C ILE A 413 6.90 -14.76 -13.75
N ARG A 414 7.47 -15.96 -13.59
CA ARG A 414 7.88 -16.51 -12.30
C ARG A 414 9.37 -16.79 -12.31
N ILE A 415 10.11 -16.08 -11.46
CA ILE A 415 11.53 -16.32 -11.24
C ILE A 415 11.76 -17.28 -10.07
N SER A 416 12.92 -17.92 -10.02
CA SER A 416 13.28 -18.85 -8.94
C SER A 416 13.62 -18.11 -7.63
N ASP A 417 13.47 -18.78 -6.50
CA ASP A 417 13.83 -18.23 -5.19
C ASP A 417 15.31 -17.85 -5.11
N ASP A 418 16.21 -18.59 -5.75
CA ASP A 418 17.64 -18.23 -5.87
C ASP A 418 17.88 -16.85 -6.52
N LEU A 419 17.04 -16.46 -7.50
CA LEU A 419 17.15 -15.13 -8.11
C LEU A 419 16.64 -14.04 -7.17
N VAL A 420 15.59 -14.34 -6.40
CA VAL A 420 15.07 -13.44 -5.36
C VAL A 420 16.12 -13.23 -4.27
N ASP A 421 16.71 -14.31 -3.76
CA ASP A 421 17.69 -14.29 -2.68
C ASP A 421 18.97 -13.54 -3.11
N LYS A 422 19.41 -13.67 -4.37
CA LYS A 422 20.54 -12.89 -4.92
C LYS A 422 20.33 -11.38 -4.88
N ILE A 423 19.11 -10.89 -5.05
CA ILE A 423 18.80 -9.46 -4.93
C ILE A 423 18.95 -9.02 -3.47
N LYS A 424 18.50 -9.85 -2.53
CA LYS A 424 18.66 -9.61 -1.10
C LYS A 424 20.13 -9.59 -0.69
N ASP A 425 20.91 -10.58 -1.12
CA ASP A 425 22.35 -10.64 -0.86
C ASP A 425 23.07 -9.42 -1.45
N ARG A 426 22.67 -8.98 -2.65
CA ARG A 426 23.19 -7.75 -3.25
C ARG A 426 22.89 -6.53 -2.37
N ARG A 427 21.66 -6.41 -1.85
CA ARG A 427 21.29 -5.34 -0.93
C ARG A 427 22.14 -5.35 0.33
N ASP A 428 22.26 -6.51 0.98
CA ASP A 428 23.00 -6.64 2.23
C ASP A 428 24.48 -6.26 2.06
N ASN A 429 25.09 -6.65 0.94
CA ASN A 429 26.46 -6.25 0.59
C ASN A 429 26.59 -4.74 0.32
N MET A 430 25.61 -4.11 -0.34
CA MET A 430 25.63 -2.67 -0.58
C MET A 430 25.52 -1.88 0.71
N VAL A 431 24.58 -2.24 1.59
CA VAL A 431 24.39 -1.59 2.89
C VAL A 431 25.66 -1.73 3.74
N ALA A 432 26.26 -2.93 3.77
CA ALA A 432 27.51 -3.18 4.49
C ALA A 432 28.70 -2.39 3.95
N ALA A 433 28.70 -2.00 2.67
CA ALA A 433 29.77 -1.19 2.08
C ALA A 433 29.60 0.32 2.36
N LEU A 434 28.41 0.76 2.76
CA LEU A 434 28.07 2.16 3.07
C LEU A 434 28.13 2.46 4.58
N SER A 435 28.02 1.44 5.42
CA SER A 435 28.21 1.48 6.89
C SER A 435 29.67 1.36 7.28
#